data_AF-A0A918D0T0-F1
#
_entry.id   AF-A0A918D0T0-F1
#
_cell.length_a   1.000
_cell.length_b   1.000
_cell.length_c   1.000
_cell.angle_alpha   90.00
_cell.angle_beta   90.00
_cell.angle_gamma   90.00
#
_symmetry.space_group_name_H-M   'P 1'
#
loop_
_entity.id
_entity.type
_entity.pdbx_description
1 polymer ?
#
loop_
_entity_poly.entity_id
_entity_poly.type
_entity_poly.pdbx_seq_one_letter_code
_entity_poly.pdbx_strand_id
1 'polypeptide(L)'
;MATDIVPELLEAIERDFNNAISKSKRLKSIRAMIENGTATYQQANEYAVEIGEILARTFEMHIKSDVLPDGKMYYNIAERILDPTLKNNHVIVAKVSAEIQEQLNKSVGLGLRGIEPPVNQLRIDSIINRVVAEEVFDDVAWILQEPIVNFTQTTVDDTIKANVEFQGESGLNPLIMRSAHGSPPCEWCRSMQGIYKYPDVPDDVYRRHDRCRCVVEYYPGDSEEIRRQNVWSKEWSG
;
A
#
# COMPACT_ATOMS: atom_id res chain seq x y z
N MET A 1 -15.40 13.76 35.45
CA MET A 1 -15.53 13.49 34.00
C MET A 1 -14.16 13.07 33.52
N ALA A 2 -14.01 11.87 32.96
CA ALA A 2 -12.75 11.50 32.33
C ALA A 2 -12.54 12.42 31.11
N THR A 3 -11.36 13.01 30.99
CA THR A 3 -10.99 13.85 29.84
C THR A 3 -10.94 12.96 28.59
N ASP A 4 -11.59 13.38 27.51
CA ASP A 4 -11.49 12.69 26.22
C ASP A 4 -10.09 12.93 25.64
N ILE A 5 -9.24 11.90 25.67
CA ILE A 5 -7.84 11.97 25.21
C ILE A 5 -7.71 11.96 23.68
N VAL A 6 -8.77 11.56 22.97
CA VAL A 6 -8.70 11.27 21.53
C VAL A 6 -8.33 12.47 20.68
N PRO A 7 -8.89 13.69 20.86
CA PRO A 7 -8.58 14.82 20.01
C PRO A 7 -7.10 15.21 20.04
N GLU A 8 -6.52 15.31 21.25
CA GLU A 8 -5.10 15.67 21.42
C GLU A 8 -4.17 14.58 20.90
N LEU A 9 -4.53 13.31 21.12
CA LEU A 9 -3.76 12.16 20.65
C LEU A 9 -3.77 12.06 19.11
N LEU A 10 -4.94 12.24 18.48
CA LEU A 10 -5.08 12.25 17.03
C LEU A 10 -4.29 13.40 16.40
N GLU A 11 -4.39 14.61 16.95
CA GLU A 11 -3.63 15.77 16.45
C GLU A 11 -2.11 15.53 16.54
N ALA A 12 -1.63 14.92 17.62
CA ALA A 12 -0.22 14.58 17.79
C ALA A 12 0.24 13.54 16.74
N ILE A 13 -0.55 12.50 16.51
CA ILE A 13 -0.30 11.47 15.49
C ILE A 13 -0.24 12.11 14.10
N GLU A 14 -1.25 12.90 13.72
CA GLU A 14 -1.31 13.51 12.39
C GLU A 14 -0.15 14.49 12.15
N ARG A 15 0.18 15.32 13.14
CA ARG A 15 1.31 16.25 13.05
C ARG A 15 2.63 15.52 12.82
N ASP A 16 2.90 14.49 13.61
CA ASP A 16 4.19 13.80 13.56
C ASP A 16 4.30 12.90 12.33
N PHE A 17 3.19 12.30 11.89
CA PHE A 17 3.08 11.59 10.62
C PHE A 17 3.41 12.52 9.43
N ASN A 18 2.74 13.69 9.35
CA ASN A 18 2.96 14.65 8.27
C ASN A 18 4.40 15.21 8.28
N ASN A 19 4.94 15.48 9.47
CA ASN A 19 6.33 15.92 9.64
C ASN A 19 7.32 14.85 9.14
N ALA A 20 7.11 13.58 9.50
CA ALA A 20 7.96 12.47 9.06
C ALA A 20 7.90 12.27 7.54
N ILE A 21 6.71 12.32 6.93
CA ILE A 21 6.53 12.28 5.47
C ILE A 21 7.34 13.41 4.80
N SER A 22 7.19 14.64 5.28
CA SER A 22 7.86 15.81 4.70
C SER A 22 9.39 15.72 4.73
N LYS A 23 9.93 14.91 5.65
CA LYS A 23 11.38 14.71 5.85
C LYS A 23 11.91 13.45 5.18
N SER A 24 11.06 12.51 4.77
CA SER A 24 11.53 11.25 4.17
C SER A 24 12.24 11.49 2.84
N LYS A 25 13.55 11.18 2.81
CA LYS A 25 14.37 11.23 1.59
C LYS A 25 13.89 10.23 0.56
N ARG A 26 13.39 9.07 1.00
CA ARG A 26 12.89 8.01 0.12
C ARG A 26 11.64 8.46 -0.62
N LEU A 27 10.66 9.03 0.09
CA LEU A 27 9.44 9.58 -0.53
C LEU A 27 9.78 10.71 -1.52
N LYS A 28 10.74 11.59 -1.19
CA LYS A 28 11.20 12.65 -2.11
C LYS A 28 11.84 12.09 -3.37
N SER A 29 12.68 11.05 -3.24
CA SER A 29 13.29 10.38 -4.40
C SER A 29 12.25 9.74 -5.30
N ILE A 30 11.24 9.08 -4.73
CA ILE A 30 10.16 8.47 -5.50
C ILE A 30 9.31 9.55 -6.20
N ARG A 31 9.00 10.65 -5.52
CA ARG A 31 8.30 11.80 -6.13
C ARG A 31 9.05 12.36 -7.34
N ALA A 32 10.37 12.50 -7.25
CA ALA A 32 11.18 12.91 -8.40
C ALA A 32 11.13 11.91 -9.56
N MET A 33 11.05 10.60 -9.29
CA MET A 33 10.88 9.58 -10.34
C MET A 33 9.51 9.68 -11.01
N ILE A 34 8.45 9.96 -10.24
CA ILE A 34 7.09 10.19 -10.75
C ILE A 34 7.08 11.46 -11.62
N GLU A 35 7.65 12.57 -11.16
CA GLU A 35 7.73 13.82 -11.93
C GLU A 35 8.49 13.63 -13.27
N ASN A 36 9.52 12.78 -13.27
CA ASN A 36 10.28 12.45 -14.47
C ASN A 36 9.65 11.35 -15.35
N GLY A 37 8.49 10.78 -14.96
CA GLY A 37 7.82 9.71 -15.71
C GLY A 37 8.59 8.38 -15.75
N THR A 38 9.46 8.13 -14.78
CA THR A 38 10.30 6.91 -14.70
C THR A 38 9.85 5.96 -13.59
N ALA A 39 8.88 6.36 -12.77
CA ALA A 39 8.33 5.53 -11.72
C ALA A 39 7.45 4.40 -12.28
N THR A 40 7.53 3.24 -11.64
CA THR A 40 6.71 2.06 -11.92
C THR A 40 5.96 1.63 -10.67
N TYR A 41 5.20 0.54 -10.76
CA TYR A 41 4.56 -0.06 -9.59
C TYR A 41 5.55 -0.58 -8.53
N GLN A 42 6.83 -0.76 -8.89
CA GLN A 42 7.88 -0.96 -7.88
C GLN A 42 8.01 0.28 -6.98
N GLN A 43 8.08 1.48 -7.57
CA GLN A 43 8.14 2.73 -6.80
C GLN A 43 6.84 2.98 -6.04
N ALA A 44 5.68 2.61 -6.60
CA ALA A 44 4.41 2.67 -5.86
C ALA A 44 4.43 1.79 -4.60
N ASN A 45 4.95 0.56 -4.71
CA ASN A 45 5.09 -0.35 -3.57
C ASN A 45 6.07 0.16 -2.53
N GLU A 46 7.25 0.66 -2.95
CA GLU A 46 8.23 1.26 -2.05
C GLU A 46 7.69 2.51 -1.33
N TYR A 47 6.87 3.31 -2.02
CA TYR A 47 6.19 4.45 -1.45
C TYR A 47 5.18 4.01 -0.38
N ALA A 48 4.35 3.01 -0.69
CA ALA A 48 3.40 2.43 0.25
C ALA A 48 4.08 1.83 1.50
N VAL A 49 5.21 1.12 1.32
CA VAL A 49 5.99 0.58 2.44
C VAL A 49 6.44 1.71 3.36
N GLU A 50 7.07 2.74 2.81
CA GLU A 50 7.60 3.86 3.59
C GLU A 50 6.49 4.64 4.32
N ILE A 51 5.36 4.88 3.66
CA ILE A 51 4.19 5.53 4.25
C ILE A 51 3.61 4.69 5.40
N GLY A 52 3.46 3.38 5.20
CA GLY A 52 3.00 2.45 6.24
C GLY A 52 3.94 2.37 7.43
N GLU A 53 5.26 2.31 7.18
CA GLU A 53 6.29 2.28 8.24
C GLU A 53 6.35 3.60 9.02
N ILE A 54 6.13 4.74 8.36
CA ILE A 54 5.99 6.03 9.06
C ILE A 54 4.77 6.00 9.97
N LEU A 55 3.60 5.60 9.47
CA LEU A 55 2.38 5.54 10.29
C LEU A 55 2.52 4.58 11.48
N ALA A 56 3.06 3.38 11.24
CA ALA A 56 3.30 2.39 12.29
C ALA A 56 4.21 2.92 13.40
N ARG A 57 5.32 3.59 13.05
CA ARG A 57 6.22 4.24 14.04
C ARG A 57 5.53 5.38 14.79
N THR A 58 4.68 6.14 14.12
CA THR A 58 3.91 7.20 14.77
C THR A 58 2.89 6.61 15.76
N PHE A 59 2.22 5.52 15.42
CA PHE A 59 1.36 4.80 16.36
C PHE A 59 2.15 4.27 17.56
N GLU A 60 3.29 3.61 17.34
CA GLU A 60 4.16 3.12 18.42
C GLU A 60 4.64 4.24 19.37
N MET A 61 4.88 5.43 18.83
CA MET A 61 5.31 6.59 19.61
C MET A 61 4.21 7.12 20.54
N HIS A 62 2.97 7.16 20.06
CA HIS A 62 1.87 7.89 20.68
C HIS A 62 0.83 7.00 21.37
N ILE A 63 0.58 5.80 20.86
CA ILE A 63 -0.40 4.86 21.38
C ILE A 63 0.34 3.88 22.30
N LYS A 64 0.22 4.11 23.60
CA LYS A 64 0.87 3.33 24.66
C LYS A 64 -0.12 3.05 25.78
N SER A 65 0.10 1.98 26.53
CA SER A 65 -0.77 1.63 27.66
C SER A 65 -0.86 2.75 28.71
N ASP A 66 0.19 3.53 28.93
CA ASP A 66 0.20 4.62 29.92
C ASP A 66 -0.66 5.84 29.56
N VAL A 67 -0.93 6.05 28.27
CA VAL A 67 -1.84 7.12 27.79
C VAL A 67 -3.27 6.64 27.64
N LEU A 68 -3.50 5.32 27.65
CA LEU A 68 -4.84 4.72 27.48
C LEU A 68 -5.55 4.57 28.83
N PRO A 69 -6.90 4.67 28.87
CA PRO A 69 -7.64 4.46 30.11
C PRO A 69 -7.44 3.03 30.60
N ASP A 70 -6.99 2.89 31.85
CA ASP A 70 -6.70 1.61 32.50
C ASP A 70 -5.71 0.71 31.72
N GLY A 71 -4.88 1.28 30.83
CA GLY A 71 -4.00 0.49 29.97
C GLY A 71 -4.67 -0.21 28.78
N LYS A 72 -5.97 0.04 28.56
CA LYS A 72 -6.78 -0.68 27.58
C LYS A 72 -7.16 0.19 26.38
N MET A 73 -7.05 -0.39 25.18
CA MET A 73 -7.64 0.22 23.99
C MET A 73 -9.15 -0.08 23.93
N TYR A 74 -9.97 0.96 24.04
CA TYR A 74 -11.41 0.85 23.84
C TYR A 74 -11.81 1.10 22.38
N TYR A 75 -12.89 0.48 21.93
CA TYR A 75 -13.39 0.59 20.54
C TYR A 75 -13.59 2.04 20.08
N ASN A 76 -14.21 2.88 20.91
CA ASN A 76 -14.43 4.29 20.56
C ASN A 76 -13.13 5.09 20.42
N ILE A 77 -12.06 4.71 21.14
CA ILE A 77 -10.74 5.33 21.02
C ILE A 77 -10.06 4.81 19.74
N ALA A 78 -10.04 3.49 19.55
CA ALA A 78 -9.46 2.85 18.39
C ALA A 78 -10.10 3.33 17.08
N GLU A 79 -11.43 3.35 16.98
CA GLU A 79 -12.17 3.78 15.80
C GLU A 79 -11.84 5.24 15.44
N ARG A 80 -11.92 6.15 16.41
CA ARG A 80 -11.68 7.59 16.18
C ARG A 80 -10.23 7.93 15.83
N ILE A 81 -9.27 7.05 16.13
CA ILE A 81 -7.86 7.25 15.79
C ILE A 81 -7.51 6.50 14.49
N LEU A 82 -7.82 5.21 14.41
CA LEU A 82 -7.38 4.34 13.33
C LEU A 82 -8.18 4.55 12.05
N ASP A 83 -9.49 4.81 12.11
CA ASP A 83 -10.30 5.01 10.90
C ASP A 83 -9.82 6.22 10.07
N PRO A 84 -9.70 7.45 10.62
CA PRO A 84 -9.24 8.59 9.83
C PRO A 84 -7.79 8.44 9.36
N THR A 85 -6.90 7.91 10.20
CA THR A 85 -5.48 7.79 9.87
C THR A 85 -5.22 6.73 8.78
N LEU A 86 -5.89 5.57 8.84
CA LEU A 86 -5.78 4.53 7.81
C LEU A 86 -6.43 4.96 6.49
N LYS A 87 -7.57 5.66 6.54
CA LYS A 87 -8.18 6.27 5.35
C LYS A 87 -7.25 7.29 4.69
N ASN A 88 -6.61 8.16 5.47
CA ASN A 88 -5.64 9.10 4.94
C ASN A 88 -4.45 8.37 4.29
N ASN A 89 -3.95 7.30 4.91
CA ASN A 89 -2.88 6.48 4.35
C ASN A 89 -3.27 5.88 2.98
N HIS A 90 -4.46 5.32 2.90
CA HIS A 90 -5.02 4.80 1.66
C HIS A 90 -5.11 5.88 0.59
N VAL A 91 -5.68 7.05 0.88
CA VAL A 91 -5.81 8.17 -0.07
C VAL A 91 -4.46 8.61 -0.62
N ILE A 92 -3.45 8.74 0.25
CA ILE A 92 -2.09 9.14 -0.15
C ILE A 92 -1.50 8.16 -1.16
N VAL A 93 -1.64 6.85 -0.89
CA VAL A 93 -1.04 5.78 -1.73
C VAL A 93 -1.85 5.52 -3.00
N ALA A 94 -3.17 5.53 -2.91
CA ALA A 94 -4.08 5.36 -4.05
C ALA A 94 -3.81 6.43 -5.11
N LYS A 95 -3.72 7.70 -4.69
CA LYS A 95 -3.43 8.82 -5.58
C LYS A 95 -2.08 8.68 -6.28
N VAL A 96 -1.02 8.32 -5.55
CA VAL A 96 0.32 8.10 -6.14
C VAL A 96 0.31 6.93 -7.12
N SER A 97 -0.39 5.85 -6.78
CA SER A 97 -0.47 4.66 -7.62
C SER A 97 -1.25 4.93 -8.90
N ALA A 98 -2.34 5.70 -8.81
CA ALA A 98 -3.11 6.15 -9.97
C ALA A 98 -2.32 7.13 -10.86
N GLU A 99 -1.53 8.03 -10.27
CA GLU A 99 -0.62 8.92 -11.00
C GLU A 99 0.42 8.14 -11.82
N ILE A 100 1.04 7.13 -11.21
CA ILE A 100 1.98 6.22 -11.89
C ILE A 100 1.28 5.45 -13.01
N GLN A 101 0.10 4.89 -12.75
CA GLN A 101 -0.70 4.19 -13.75
C GLN A 101 -1.04 5.07 -14.96
N GLU A 102 -1.42 6.32 -14.75
CA GLU A 102 -1.68 7.28 -15.83
C GLU A 102 -0.43 7.51 -16.69
N GLN A 103 0.75 7.61 -16.06
CA GLN A 103 2.01 7.77 -16.78
C GLN A 103 2.36 6.52 -17.58
N LEU A 104 2.17 5.33 -17.01
CA LEU A 104 2.37 4.07 -17.70
C LEU A 104 1.45 3.97 -18.92
N ASN A 105 0.16 4.30 -18.78
CA ASN A 105 -0.79 4.34 -19.89
C ASN A 105 -0.31 5.28 -21.02
N LYS A 106 0.08 6.51 -20.67
CA LYS A 106 0.58 7.48 -21.65
C LYS A 106 1.85 7.02 -22.35
N SER A 107 2.74 6.31 -21.65
CA SER A 107 4.00 5.83 -22.20
C SER A 107 3.83 4.87 -23.38
N VAL A 108 2.69 4.17 -23.46
CA VAL A 108 2.32 3.27 -24.56
C VAL A 108 1.23 3.86 -25.47
N GLY A 109 0.96 5.16 -25.37
CA GLY A 109 0.01 5.88 -26.22
C GLY A 109 -1.46 5.76 -25.82
N LEU A 110 -1.77 5.25 -24.61
CA LEU A 110 -3.14 5.23 -24.09
C LEU A 110 -3.47 6.54 -23.39
N GLY A 111 -4.57 7.18 -23.80
CA GLY A 111 -5.10 8.40 -23.17
C GLY A 111 -5.91 8.16 -21.88
N LEU A 112 -5.64 7.07 -21.17
CA LEU A 112 -6.42 6.64 -20.00
C LEU A 112 -5.82 7.20 -18.70
N ARG A 113 -6.67 7.83 -17.89
CA ARG A 113 -6.29 8.23 -16.52
C ARG A 113 -6.17 7.01 -15.62
N GLY A 114 -5.32 7.12 -14.60
CA GLY A 114 -5.29 6.12 -13.54
C GLY A 114 -6.54 6.23 -12.67
N ILE A 115 -7.02 5.08 -12.22
CA ILE A 115 -8.18 4.95 -11.35
C ILE A 115 -7.70 4.70 -9.92
N GLU A 116 -8.24 5.46 -8.97
CA GLU A 116 -8.05 5.20 -7.54
C GLU A 116 -9.06 4.12 -7.08
N PRO A 117 -8.61 3.06 -6.38
CA PRO A 117 -9.53 2.06 -5.84
C PRO A 117 -10.30 2.63 -4.62
N PRO A 118 -11.48 2.09 -4.31
CA PRO A 118 -12.17 2.42 -3.06
C PRO A 118 -11.41 1.86 -1.84
N VAL A 119 -11.52 2.54 -0.71
CA VAL A 119 -10.94 2.06 0.56
C VAL A 119 -11.61 0.78 1.03
N ASN A 120 -10.82 -0.17 1.50
CA ASN A 120 -11.33 -1.41 2.08
C ASN A 120 -11.69 -1.22 3.57
N GLN A 121 -12.91 -0.75 3.83
CA GLN A 121 -13.39 -0.52 5.20
C GLN A 121 -13.37 -1.78 6.06
N LEU A 122 -13.70 -2.95 5.50
CA LEU A 122 -13.69 -4.22 6.23
C LEU A 122 -12.30 -4.55 6.82
N ARG A 123 -11.22 -4.18 6.12
CA ARG A 123 -9.86 -4.35 6.66
C ARG A 123 -9.56 -3.38 7.79
N ILE A 124 -10.01 -2.13 7.71
CA ILE A 124 -9.89 -1.14 8.79
C ILE A 124 -10.64 -1.66 10.03
N ASP A 125 -11.89 -2.09 9.85
CA ASP A 125 -12.72 -2.63 10.93
C ASP A 125 -12.08 -3.87 11.55
N SER A 126 -11.46 -4.75 10.74
CA SER A 126 -10.73 -5.91 11.24
C SER A 126 -9.51 -5.53 12.08
N ILE A 127 -8.78 -4.48 11.71
CA ILE A 127 -7.65 -3.96 12.50
C ILE A 127 -8.18 -3.42 13.83
N ILE A 128 -9.21 -2.57 13.80
CA ILE A 128 -9.84 -1.99 15.00
C ILE A 128 -10.28 -3.10 15.96
N ASN A 129 -11.04 -4.08 15.46
CA ASN A 129 -11.54 -5.19 16.27
C ASN A 129 -10.43 -6.02 16.91
N ARG A 130 -9.28 -6.17 16.23
CA ARG A 130 -8.16 -6.94 16.77
C ARG A 130 -7.38 -6.18 17.84
N VAL A 131 -7.23 -4.87 17.70
CA VAL A 131 -6.50 -4.02 18.68
C VAL A 131 -7.25 -3.89 20.00
N VAL A 132 -8.58 -4.03 19.99
CA VAL A 132 -9.41 -3.91 21.21
C VAL A 132 -9.68 -5.26 21.89
N ALA A 133 -9.06 -6.33 21.40
CA ALA A 133 -9.38 -7.69 21.82
C ALA A 133 -8.84 -8.04 23.21
N GLU A 134 -7.73 -7.43 23.64
CA GLU A 134 -7.08 -7.75 24.91
C GLU A 134 -7.41 -6.73 26.00
N GLU A 135 -7.19 -7.13 27.26
CA GLU A 135 -7.33 -6.23 28.41
C GLU A 135 -6.21 -5.20 28.49
N VAL A 136 -5.00 -5.58 28.07
CA VAL A 136 -3.81 -4.72 28.07
C VAL A 136 -3.40 -4.45 26.63
N PHE A 137 -3.25 -3.18 26.26
CA PHE A 137 -2.93 -2.80 24.89
C PHE A 137 -1.56 -3.34 24.43
N ASP A 138 -0.58 -3.43 25.32
CA ASP A 138 0.77 -3.91 24.97
C ASP A 138 0.76 -5.34 24.39
N ASP A 139 -0.20 -6.18 24.76
CA ASP A 139 -0.35 -7.56 24.24
C ASP A 139 -0.81 -7.59 22.77
N VAL A 140 -1.37 -6.49 22.27
CA VAL A 140 -1.89 -6.32 20.90
C VAL A 140 -1.25 -5.19 20.10
N ALA A 141 -0.32 -4.44 20.69
CA ALA A 141 0.34 -3.30 20.06
C ALA A 141 0.99 -3.65 18.71
N TRP A 142 1.44 -4.90 18.54
CA TRP A 142 2.02 -5.42 17.29
C TRP A 142 1.08 -5.30 16.08
N ILE A 143 -0.23 -5.22 16.28
CA ILE A 143 -1.23 -5.03 15.21
C ILE A 143 -1.06 -3.66 14.54
N LEU A 144 -0.58 -2.66 15.28
CA LEU A 144 -0.33 -1.32 14.77
C LEU A 144 1.06 -1.19 14.09
N GLN A 145 1.75 -2.30 13.87
CA GLN A 145 3.06 -2.34 13.22
C GLN A 145 2.94 -2.85 11.77
N GLU A 146 3.45 -4.05 11.49
CA GLU A 146 3.47 -4.62 10.14
C GLU A 146 2.08 -4.71 9.47
N PRO A 147 0.98 -5.03 10.18
CA PRO A 147 -0.33 -5.04 9.53
C PRO A 147 -0.73 -3.68 8.92
N ILE A 148 -0.24 -2.57 9.47
CA ILE A 148 -0.43 -1.23 8.89
C ILE A 148 0.34 -1.08 7.58
N VAL A 149 1.58 -1.60 7.54
CA VAL A 149 2.40 -1.65 6.32
C VAL A 149 1.72 -2.51 5.25
N ASN A 150 1.20 -3.68 5.63
CA ASN A 150 0.49 -4.58 4.72
C ASN A 150 -0.80 -3.96 4.17
N PHE A 151 -1.61 -3.33 5.02
CA PHE A 151 -2.81 -2.58 4.61
C PHE A 151 -2.45 -1.51 3.56
N THR A 152 -1.38 -0.76 3.82
CA THR A 152 -0.92 0.31 2.94
C THR A 152 -0.42 -0.24 1.60
N GLN A 153 0.35 -1.33 1.60
CA GLN A 153 0.79 -1.99 0.36
C GLN A 153 -0.37 -2.53 -0.48
N THR A 154 -1.40 -3.08 0.16
CA THR A 154 -2.55 -3.64 -0.58
C THR A 154 -3.24 -2.58 -1.41
N THR A 155 -3.24 -1.30 -0.96
CA THR A 155 -3.78 -0.20 -1.77
C THR A 155 -3.14 -0.12 -3.16
N VAL A 156 -1.86 -0.47 -3.29
CA VAL A 156 -1.18 -0.52 -4.59
C VAL A 156 -1.75 -1.65 -5.45
N ASP A 157 -1.92 -2.85 -4.89
CA ASP A 157 -2.47 -3.99 -5.63
C ASP A 157 -3.94 -3.78 -6.02
N ASP A 158 -4.74 -3.21 -5.11
CA ASP A 158 -6.12 -2.82 -5.37
C ASP A 158 -6.19 -1.78 -6.50
N THR A 159 -5.21 -0.86 -6.57
CA THR A 159 -5.10 0.09 -7.67
C THR A 159 -4.83 -0.63 -8.99
N ILE A 160 -3.89 -1.58 -9.02
CA ILE A 160 -3.59 -2.37 -10.22
C ILE A 160 -4.86 -3.11 -10.68
N LYS A 161 -5.54 -3.79 -9.75
CA LYS A 161 -6.76 -4.56 -10.04
C LYS A 161 -7.84 -3.68 -10.67
N ALA A 162 -8.16 -2.53 -10.06
CA ALA A 162 -9.18 -1.61 -10.58
C ALA A 162 -8.86 -1.10 -11.99
N ASN A 163 -7.58 -0.81 -12.28
CA ASN A 163 -7.17 -0.31 -13.60
C ASN A 163 -7.13 -1.41 -14.66
N VAL A 164 -6.70 -2.61 -14.29
CA VAL A 164 -6.73 -3.78 -15.18
C VAL A 164 -8.16 -4.13 -15.56
N GLU A 165 -9.07 -4.20 -14.58
CA GLU A 165 -10.48 -4.50 -14.82
C GLU A 165 -11.10 -3.47 -15.78
N PHE A 166 -10.90 -2.17 -15.51
CA PHE A 166 -11.39 -1.10 -16.37
C PHE A 166 -10.86 -1.18 -17.82
N GLN A 167 -9.57 -1.49 -17.98
CA GLN A 167 -8.99 -1.65 -19.30
C GLN A 167 -9.51 -2.88 -20.05
N GLY A 168 -9.68 -3.98 -19.32
CA GLY A 168 -10.32 -5.19 -19.82
C GLY A 168 -11.74 -4.93 -20.32
N GLU A 169 -12.54 -4.23 -19.53
CA GLU A 169 -13.89 -3.78 -19.91
C GLU A 169 -13.88 -2.84 -21.12
N SER A 170 -12.79 -2.11 -21.32
CA SER A 170 -12.55 -1.24 -22.49
C SER A 170 -12.02 -1.98 -23.72
N GLY A 171 -11.89 -3.32 -23.66
CA GLY A 171 -11.43 -4.16 -24.78
C GLY A 171 -9.92 -4.28 -24.94
N LEU A 172 -9.15 -3.86 -23.93
CA LEU A 172 -7.69 -4.06 -23.89
C LEU A 172 -7.34 -5.36 -23.14
N ASN A 173 -6.17 -5.92 -23.41
CA ASN A 173 -5.69 -7.13 -22.73
C ASN A 173 -4.38 -6.85 -21.96
N PRO A 174 -4.42 -6.07 -20.86
CA PRO A 174 -3.21 -5.72 -20.11
C PRO A 174 -2.51 -6.95 -19.53
N LEU A 175 -1.20 -6.81 -19.31
CA LEU A 175 -0.36 -7.82 -18.69
C LEU A 175 0.00 -7.43 -17.25
N ILE A 176 -0.08 -8.40 -16.35
CA ILE A 176 0.36 -8.26 -14.96
C ILE A 176 1.55 -9.16 -14.75
N MET A 177 2.63 -8.61 -14.22
CA MET A 177 3.82 -9.37 -13.86
C MET A 177 3.97 -9.40 -12.35
N ARG A 178 4.01 -10.58 -11.76
CA ARG A 178 4.28 -10.73 -10.33
C ARG A 178 5.71 -11.17 -10.10
N SER A 179 6.44 -10.36 -9.35
CA SER A 179 7.83 -10.59 -8.97
C SER A 179 7.89 -10.89 -7.47
N ALA A 180 8.38 -12.09 -7.10
CA ALA A 180 8.58 -12.43 -5.70
C ALA A 180 9.88 -11.80 -5.21
N HIS A 181 9.79 -11.03 -4.14
CA HIS A 181 10.92 -10.39 -3.48
C HIS A 181 10.96 -10.80 -2.01
N GLY A 182 12.17 -10.84 -1.45
CA GLY A 182 12.46 -11.33 -0.11
C GLY A 182 13.75 -12.18 -0.12
N SER A 183 14.31 -12.45 1.06
CA SER A 183 15.50 -13.31 1.19
C SER A 183 15.32 -14.30 2.34
N PRO A 184 14.73 -15.49 2.10
CA PRO A 184 14.07 -15.93 0.87
C PRO A 184 12.59 -15.50 0.80
N PRO A 185 12.01 -15.36 -0.41
CA PRO A 185 10.56 -15.20 -0.56
C PRO A 185 9.84 -16.51 -0.21
N CYS A 186 8.66 -16.43 0.42
CA CYS A 186 7.89 -17.63 0.81
C CYS A 186 7.48 -18.47 -0.42
N GLU A 187 7.23 -19.76 -0.21
CA GLU A 187 6.90 -20.72 -1.30
C GLU A 187 5.69 -20.29 -2.12
N TRP A 188 4.62 -19.82 -1.46
CA TRP A 188 3.44 -19.34 -2.15
C TRP A 188 3.73 -18.08 -3.00
N CYS A 189 4.51 -17.13 -2.50
CA CYS A 189 4.91 -15.97 -3.32
C CYS A 189 5.72 -16.40 -4.54
N ARG A 190 6.60 -17.41 -4.40
CA ARG A 190 7.34 -17.99 -5.51
C ARG A 190 6.43 -18.69 -6.52
N SER A 191 5.42 -19.44 -6.06
CA SER A 191 4.49 -20.13 -6.95
C SER A 191 3.58 -19.19 -7.74
N MET A 192 3.36 -17.97 -7.22
CA MET A 192 2.55 -16.96 -7.90
C MET A 192 3.37 -16.08 -8.87
N GLN A 193 4.69 -16.29 -9.01
CA GLN A 193 5.48 -15.53 -9.98
C GLN A 193 5.08 -15.88 -11.40
N GLY A 194 4.98 -14.87 -12.25
CA GLY A 194 4.62 -15.07 -13.63
C GLY A 194 4.05 -13.83 -14.28
N ILE A 195 3.72 -13.98 -15.56
CA ILE A 195 3.00 -12.99 -16.34
C ILE A 195 1.59 -13.54 -16.54
N TYR A 196 0.59 -12.72 -16.22
CA TYR A 196 -0.82 -13.04 -16.34
C TYR A 196 -1.43 -12.08 -17.36
N LYS A 197 -2.22 -12.62 -18.29
CA LYS A 197 -2.93 -11.84 -19.30
C LYS A 197 -4.39 -11.72 -18.89
N TYR A 198 -4.91 -10.50 -18.81
CA TYR A 198 -6.34 -10.30 -18.55
C TYR A 198 -7.18 -10.84 -19.73
N PRO A 199 -8.34 -11.50 -19.50
CA PRO A 199 -9.04 -11.69 -18.23
C PRO A 199 -8.56 -12.88 -17.37
N ASP A 200 -7.62 -13.68 -17.85
CA ASP A 200 -7.15 -14.91 -17.19
C ASP A 200 -6.16 -14.63 -16.03
N VAL A 201 -6.58 -13.81 -15.07
CA VAL A 201 -5.79 -13.40 -13.89
C VAL A 201 -6.45 -13.94 -12.62
N PRO A 202 -5.84 -14.91 -11.92
CA PRO A 202 -6.36 -15.40 -10.65
C PRO A 202 -6.37 -14.31 -9.57
N ASP A 203 -7.41 -14.27 -8.73
CA ASP A 203 -7.50 -13.33 -7.59
C ASP A 203 -6.29 -13.38 -6.65
N ASP A 204 -5.69 -14.56 -6.51
CA ASP A 204 -4.52 -14.79 -5.66
C ASP A 204 -3.29 -13.97 -6.11
N VAL A 205 -3.25 -13.50 -7.37
CA VAL A 205 -2.16 -12.65 -7.90
C VAL A 205 -2.03 -11.34 -7.11
N TYR A 206 -3.14 -10.80 -6.63
CA TYR A 206 -3.19 -9.56 -5.86
C TYR A 206 -3.09 -9.77 -4.35
N ARG A 207 -3.12 -11.03 -3.87
CA ARG A 207 -3.07 -11.32 -2.43
C ARG A 207 -1.64 -11.25 -1.90
N ARG A 208 -1.50 -10.83 -0.64
CA ARG A 208 -0.23 -10.72 0.09
C ARG A 208 -0.29 -11.49 1.40
N HIS A 209 0.81 -12.13 1.75
CA HIS A 209 1.04 -12.58 3.13
C HIS A 209 1.45 -11.41 4.01
N ASP A 210 1.31 -11.61 5.32
CA ASP A 210 1.91 -10.72 6.31
C ASP A 210 3.45 -10.66 6.10
N ARG A 211 4.05 -9.49 6.29
CA ARG A 211 5.49 -9.21 6.01
C ARG A 211 5.95 -9.41 4.57
N CYS A 212 5.04 -9.63 3.62
CA CYS A 212 5.41 -9.77 2.22
C CYS A 212 6.00 -8.45 1.67
N ARG A 213 7.06 -8.57 0.86
CA ARG A 213 7.67 -7.45 0.13
C ARG A 213 7.64 -7.66 -1.38
N CYS A 214 6.84 -8.62 -1.86
CA CYS A 214 6.69 -8.90 -3.29
C CYS A 214 6.10 -7.71 -4.03
N VAL A 215 6.36 -7.62 -5.34
CA VAL A 215 5.92 -6.51 -6.17
C VAL A 215 5.04 -7.09 -7.27
N VAL A 216 3.90 -6.44 -7.51
CA VAL A 216 3.05 -6.70 -8.66
C VAL A 216 3.28 -5.52 -9.60
N GLU A 217 3.83 -5.80 -10.77
CA GLU A 217 4.07 -4.86 -11.84
C GLU A 217 2.97 -4.97 -12.89
N TYR A 218 2.74 -3.87 -13.59
CA TYR A 218 1.67 -3.75 -14.57
C TYR A 218 2.24 -3.16 -15.86
N TYR A 219 1.84 -3.75 -16.99
CA TYR A 219 2.24 -3.31 -18.32
C TYR A 219 0.99 -3.02 -19.16
N PRO A 220 0.78 -1.77 -19.57
CA PRO A 220 -0.34 -1.39 -20.43
C PRO A 220 -0.08 -1.85 -21.88
N GLY A 221 -1.04 -2.56 -22.50
CA GLY A 221 -1.05 -2.90 -23.93
C GLY A 221 -0.99 -4.40 -24.26
N ASP A 222 -1.22 -4.71 -25.54
CA ASP A 222 -1.33 -6.08 -26.10
C ASP A 222 0.02 -6.61 -26.67
N SER A 223 1.15 -5.98 -26.33
CA SER A 223 2.42 -6.31 -26.99
C SER A 223 2.98 -7.64 -26.49
N GLU A 224 2.96 -8.65 -27.36
CA GLU A 224 3.68 -9.93 -27.22
C GLU A 224 5.19 -9.77 -27.01
N GLU A 225 5.76 -8.59 -27.31
CA GLU A 225 7.17 -8.27 -27.02
C GLU A 225 7.33 -7.65 -25.63
N ILE A 226 7.37 -8.49 -24.60
CA ILE A 226 7.85 -8.10 -23.27
C ILE A 226 9.37 -7.91 -23.37
N ARG A 227 9.82 -6.76 -23.85
CA ARG A 227 11.24 -6.39 -23.81
C ARG A 227 11.61 -6.07 -22.37
N ARG A 228 12.23 -7.02 -21.68
CA ARG A 228 12.70 -6.87 -20.31
C ARG A 228 14.01 -6.10 -20.33
N GLN A 229 14.06 -4.91 -19.73
CA GLN A 229 15.33 -4.26 -19.44
C GLN A 229 15.83 -4.70 -18.06
N ASN A 230 16.99 -5.34 -18.01
CA ASN A 230 17.66 -5.65 -16.76
C ASN A 230 18.05 -4.34 -16.06
N VAL A 231 17.54 -4.09 -14.85
CA VAL A 231 17.75 -2.81 -14.14
C VAL A 231 19.22 -2.56 -13.80
N TRP A 232 20.02 -3.63 -13.63
CA TRP A 232 21.44 -3.58 -13.28
C TRP A 232 22.36 -3.58 -14.50
N SER A 233 22.09 -4.41 -15.52
CA SER A 233 22.91 -4.46 -16.74
C SER A 233 22.45 -3.51 -17.85
N LYS A 234 21.24 -2.93 -17.73
CA LYS A 234 20.56 -2.12 -18.76
C LYS A 234 20.33 -2.83 -20.10
N GLU A 235 20.57 -4.14 -20.15
CA GLU A 235 20.38 -4.96 -21.34
C GLU A 235 18.90 -5.30 -21.54
N TRP A 236 18.50 -5.36 -22.81
CA TRP A 236 17.16 -5.75 -23.21
C TRP A 236 17.14 -7.23 -23.58
N SER A 237 16.17 -7.98 -23.04
CA SER A 237 15.89 -9.35 -23.45
C SER A 237 14.45 -9.45 -23.95
N GLY A 238 14.28 -10.11 -25.08
CA GLY A 238 13.00 -10.46 -25.70
C GLY A 238 12.93 -11.97 -25.90
#